data_AF-A0A2A6NZD2-F1
#
_entry.id   AF-A0A2A6NZD2-F1
#
_cell.length_a   1.000
_cell.length_b   1.000
_cell.length_c   1.000
_cell.angle_alpha   90.00
_cell.angle_beta   90.00
_cell.angle_gamma   90.00
#
_symmetry.space_group_name_H-M   'P 1'
#
loop_
_entity.id
_entity.type
_entity.pdbx_description
1 polymer ?
#
loop_
_entity_poly.entity_id
_entity_poly.type
_entity_poly.pdbx_seq_one_letter_code
_entity_poly.pdbx_strand_id
1 'polypeptide(L)'
;MDYVYACMKANGETRAALERCSCSIDVIASIMPYERYEAAETFRSLGLQTGERGALFRESAPAKSALSELRRAQAEAEVRCF
;
A
#
# COMPACT_ATOMS: atom_id res chain seq x y z
N MET A 1 -0.59 9.31 7.29
CA MET A 1 0.34 8.87 8.36
C MET A 1 0.34 7.35 8.56
N ASP A 2 -0.75 6.64 8.22
CA ASP A 2 -0.85 5.19 8.49
C ASP A 2 0.14 4.30 7.73
N TYR A 3 0.54 4.66 6.50
CA TYR A 3 1.48 3.86 5.72
C TYR A 3 2.84 3.73 6.41
N VAL A 4 3.46 4.87 6.78
CA VAL A 4 4.78 4.88 7.43
C VAL A 4 4.71 4.17 8.77
N TYR A 5 3.63 4.37 9.53
CA TYR A 5 3.40 3.66 10.78
C TYR A 5 3.32 2.13 10.60
N ALA A 6 2.50 1.66 9.65
CA ALA A 6 2.37 0.24 9.35
C ALA A 6 3.70 -0.36 8.82
N CYS A 7 4.42 0.39 7.99
CA CYS A 7 5.72 0.01 7.48
C CYS A 7 6.75 -0.13 8.62
N MET A 8 6.79 0.82 9.56
CA MET A 8 7.66 0.74 10.73
C MET A 8 7.33 -0.47 11.60
N LYS A 9 6.04 -0.74 11.84
CA LYS A 9 5.58 -1.93 12.57
C LYS A 9 6.06 -3.23 11.92
N ALA A 10 6.09 -3.29 10.59
CA ALA A 10 6.58 -4.46 9.86
C ALA A 10 8.13 -4.58 9.86
N ASN A 11 8.85 -3.47 10.05
CA ASN A 11 10.31 -3.38 9.87
C ASN A 11 11.08 -3.05 11.17
N GLY A 12 10.50 -3.35 12.34
CA GLY A 12 11.21 -3.31 13.62
C GLY A 12 11.30 -1.93 14.31
N GLU A 13 10.55 -0.93 13.84
CA GLU A 13 10.36 0.37 14.52
C GLU A 13 11.65 1.15 14.85
N THR A 14 12.73 0.92 14.12
CA THR A 14 14.00 1.63 14.32
C THR A 14 14.02 2.96 13.56
N ARG A 15 14.98 3.83 13.90
CA ARG A 15 15.22 5.06 13.12
C ARG A 15 15.59 4.77 11.66
N ALA A 16 16.37 3.71 11.42
CA ALA A 16 16.67 3.26 10.06
C ALA A 16 15.39 2.80 9.32
N ALA A 17 14.47 2.11 10.00
CA ALA A 17 13.19 1.73 9.42
C ALA A 17 12.33 2.97 9.07
N LEU A 18 12.31 4.00 9.93
CA LEU A 18 11.63 5.25 9.64
C LEU A 18 12.17 5.91 8.35
N GLU A 19 13.49 5.97 8.18
CA GLU A 19 14.12 6.54 6.98
C GLU A 19 13.73 5.76 5.71
N ARG A 20 13.79 4.42 5.75
CA ARG A 20 13.38 3.57 4.63
C ARG A 20 11.88 3.66 4.33
N CYS A 21 11.04 3.67 5.36
CA CYS A 21 9.59 3.80 5.20
C CYS A 21 9.19 5.19 4.66
N SER A 22 9.92 6.24 5.02
CA SER A 22 9.74 7.58 4.44
C SER A 22 10.14 7.59 2.97
N CYS A 23 11.30 7.03 2.62
CA CYS A 23 11.72 6.87 1.23
C CYS A 23 10.66 6.11 0.41
N SER A 24 10.11 5.04 0.97
CA SER A 24 9.13 4.20 0.27
C SER A 24 7.84 4.94 -0.07
N ILE A 25 7.28 5.74 0.85
CA ILE A 25 6.07 6.51 0.56
C ILE A 25 6.33 7.61 -0.49
N ASP A 26 7.53 8.21 -0.49
CA ASP A 26 7.91 9.20 -1.50
C ASP A 26 8.03 8.57 -2.89
N VAL A 27 8.59 7.36 -2.99
CA VAL A 27 8.64 6.60 -4.25
C VAL A 27 7.23 6.25 -4.73
N ILE A 28 6.36 5.75 -3.85
CA ILE A 28 4.97 5.43 -4.20
C ILE A 28 4.25 6.68 -4.73
N ALA A 29 4.36 7.81 -4.02
CA ALA A 29 3.76 9.07 -4.43
C ALA A 29 4.29 9.60 -5.78
N SER A 30 5.52 9.25 -6.16
CA SER A 30 6.08 9.60 -7.47
C SER A 30 5.54 8.76 -8.64
N ILE A 31 4.98 7.58 -8.36
CA ILE A 31 4.52 6.61 -9.37
C ILE A 31 3.01 6.68 -9.57
N MET A 32 2.25 6.91 -8.50
CA MET A 32 0.79 6.90 -8.55
C MET A 32 0.18 8.19 -7.96
N PRO A 33 -0.87 8.76 -8.59
CA PRO A 33 -1.62 9.87 -8.02
C PRO A 33 -2.28 9.50 -6.69
N TYR A 34 -2.48 10.50 -5.82
CA TYR A 34 -3.06 10.32 -4.49
C TYR A 34 -4.45 9.66 -4.54
N GLU A 35 -5.29 10.03 -5.51
CA GLU A 35 -6.64 9.48 -5.67
C GLU A 35 -6.61 7.98 -5.98
N ARG A 36 -5.60 7.53 -6.74
CA ARG A 36 -5.40 6.10 -7.02
C ARG A 36 -4.91 5.36 -5.79
N TYR A 37 -4.07 6.01 -4.99
CA TYR A 37 -3.58 5.45 -3.74
C TYR A 37 -4.74 5.27 -2.73
N GLU A 38 -5.57 6.29 -2.53
CA GLU A 38 -6.75 6.20 -1.66
C GLU A 38 -7.74 5.13 -2.11
N ALA A 39 -7.99 5.02 -3.42
CA ALA A 39 -8.85 3.97 -3.96
C ALA A 39 -8.29 2.57 -3.65
N ALA A 40 -6.99 2.36 -3.86
CA ALA A 40 -6.33 1.09 -3.56
C ALA A 40 -6.38 0.74 -2.06
N GLU A 41 -6.12 1.71 -1.19
CA GLU A 41 -6.23 1.55 0.27
C GLU A 41 -7.66 1.25 0.72
N THR A 42 -8.65 1.89 0.09
CA THR A 42 -10.07 1.62 0.35
C THR A 42 -10.42 0.18 0.00
N PHE A 43 -10.06 -0.27 -1.21
CA PHE A 43 -10.29 -1.67 -1.61
C PHE A 43 -9.51 -2.67 -0.75
N ARG A 44 -8.30 -2.32 -0.31
CA ARG A 44 -7.52 -3.13 0.63
C ARG A 44 -8.26 -3.29 1.96
N SER A 45 -8.73 -2.19 2.54
CA SER A 45 -9.48 -2.19 3.81
C SER A 45 -10.78 -2.98 3.71
N LEU A 46 -11.57 -2.77 2.66
CA LEU A 46 -12.81 -3.52 2.41
C LEU A 46 -12.54 -5.01 2.15
N GLY A 47 -11.43 -5.33 1.49
CA GLY A 47 -11.00 -6.70 1.25
C GLY A 47 -10.54 -7.45 2.50
N LEU A 48 -10.24 -6.78 3.61
CA LEU A 48 -9.93 -7.39 4.90
C LEU A 48 -11.19 -7.79 5.69
N GLN A 49 -12.38 -7.36 5.26
CA GLN A 49 -13.63 -7.80 5.88
C GLN A 49 -13.82 -9.32 5.70
N THR A 50 -14.34 -9.97 6.73
CA THR A 50 -14.60 -11.42 6.72
C THR A 50 -15.88 -11.75 5.95
N GLY A 51 -15.96 -12.97 5.44
CA GLY A 51 -17.12 -13.48 4.71
C GLY A 51 -17.21 -13.03 3.25
N GLU A 52 -18.37 -13.25 2.66
CA GLU A 52 -18.65 -13.07 1.23
C GLU A 52 -18.46 -11.62 0.77
N ARG A 53 -18.75 -10.64 1.63
CA ARG A 53 -18.58 -9.21 1.34
C ARG A 53 -17.13 -8.85 1.04
N GLY A 54 -16.17 -9.34 1.84
CA GLY A 54 -14.75 -9.10 1.58
C GLY A 54 -14.27 -9.81 0.31
N ALA A 55 -14.82 -10.98 -0.02
CA ALA A 55 -14.50 -11.69 -1.26
C ALA A 55 -14.92 -10.89 -2.50
N LEU A 56 -16.13 -10.32 -2.50
CA LEU A 56 -16.63 -9.48 -3.59
C LEU A 56 -15.69 -8.29 -3.86
N PHE A 57 -15.21 -7.61 -2.82
CA PHE A 57 -14.28 -6.50 -2.98
C PHE A 57 -12.91 -6.96 -3.51
N ARG A 58 -12.37 -8.08 -3.05
CA ARG A 58 -11.11 -8.64 -3.58
C ARG A 58 -11.21 -9.06 -5.04
N GLU A 59 -12.37 -9.53 -5.47
CA GLU A 59 -12.55 -10.13 -6.80
C GLU A 59 -12.97 -9.13 -7.88
N SER A 60 -13.51 -7.98 -7.49
CA SER A 60 -13.95 -6.94 -8.42
C SER A 60 -12.83 -6.42 -9.32
N ALA A 61 -13.15 -6.12 -10.59
CA ALA A 61 -12.18 -5.60 -11.56
C ALA A 61 -11.54 -4.26 -11.13
N PRO A 62 -12.29 -3.29 -10.58
CA PRO A 62 -11.71 -2.04 -10.07
C PRO A 62 -10.73 -2.26 -8.92
N ALA A 63 -11.05 -3.17 -7.99
CA ALA A 63 -10.14 -3.51 -6.90
C ALA A 63 -8.86 -4.17 -7.40
N LYS A 64 -8.96 -5.13 -8.33
CA LYS A 64 -7.78 -5.77 -8.93
C LYS A 64 -6.87 -4.76 -9.63
N SER A 65 -7.44 -3.81 -10.38
CA SER A 65 -6.66 -2.74 -11.03
C SER A 65 -5.94 -1.88 -10.00
N ALA A 66 -6.69 -1.31 -9.04
CA ALA A 66 -6.13 -0.41 -8.03
C ALA A 66 -5.06 -1.10 -7.16
N LEU A 67 -5.32 -2.33 -6.71
CA LEU A 67 -4.36 -3.11 -5.94
C LEU A 67 -3.14 -3.53 -6.76
N SER A 68 -3.30 -3.81 -8.06
CA SER A 68 -2.16 -4.14 -8.92
C SER A 68 -1.27 -2.93 -9.17
N GLU A 69 -1.84 -1.75 -9.36
CA GLU A 69 -1.10 -0.49 -9.50
C GLU A 69 -0.29 -0.21 -8.22
N LEU A 70 -0.96 -0.28 -7.05
CA LEU A 70 -0.30 -0.10 -5.75
C LEU A 70 0.82 -1.12 -5.51
N ARG A 71 0.61 -2.40 -5.84
CA ARG A 71 1.65 -3.44 -5.71
C ARG A 71 2.87 -3.17 -6.58
N ARG A 72 2.69 -2.64 -7.79
CA ARG A 72 3.82 -2.26 -8.66
C ARG A 72 4.62 -1.11 -8.06
N ALA A 73 3.93 -0.08 -7.56
CA ALA A 73 4.58 1.04 -6.89
C ALA A 73 5.34 0.60 -5.63
N GLN A 74 4.76 -0.32 -4.85
CA GLN A 74 5.41 -0.91 -3.68
C GLN A 74 6.65 -1.75 -4.05
N ALA A 75 6.61 -2.51 -5.13
CA ALA A 75 7.76 -3.28 -5.59
C ALA A 75 8.94 -2.39 -6.01
N GLU A 76 8.66 -1.28 -6.69
CA GLU A 76 9.68 -0.28 -7.03
C GLU A 76 10.25 0.40 -5.78
N ALA A 77 9.39 0.72 -4.80
CA ALA A 77 9.81 1.28 -3.53
C ALA A 77 10.68 0.32 -2.72
N GLU A 78 10.37 -0.99 -2.73
CA GLU A 78 11.19 -2.03 -2.10
C GLU A 78 12.61 -2.03 -2.68
N VAL A 79 12.73 -2.10 -4.01
CA VAL A 79 14.04 -2.13 -4.70
C VAL A 79 14.87 -0.87 -4.42
N ARG A 80 14.22 0.29 -4.27
CA ARG A 80 14.91 1.58 -4.13
C ARG A 80 15.24 1.96 -2.69
N CYS A 81 14.46 1.50 -1.72
CA CYS A 81 14.50 2.01 -0.35
C CYS A 81 14.85 0.96 0.71
N PHE A 82 14.78 -0.34 0.40
CA PHE A 82 15.00 -1.43 1.37
C PHE A 82 16.19 -2.32 1.02
#